data_AF-A0A9C7PZM3-F1
#
_entry.id   AF-A0A9C7PZM3-F1
#
_cell.length_a   1.000
_cell.length_b   1.000
_cell.length_c   1.000
_cell.angle_alpha   90.00
_cell.angle_beta   90.00
_cell.angle_gamma   90.00
#
_symmetry.space_group_name_H-M   'P 1'
#
loop_
_entity.id
_entity.type
_entity.pdbx_description
1 polymer ?
#
loop_
_entity_poly.entity_id
_entity_poly.type
_entity_poly.pdbx_seq_one_letter_code
_entity_poly.pdbx_strand_id
1 'polypeptide(L)'
;METTICALFTIFLSTVICCMIVLCHLVGLETEAVSSYRFPTNGTKVGYFIAANLLNSEDIFPQFSHEIVQLATMLGRTSHTFISIYENGSRDKTKKFLQLLSKMLTEKNIAYKIVCDSASFSNDIDSIKRLALVRDKALAPLFFLHSYNQLHKQTKIIFLNDIYLDSLEIYRLVKTRAENYDWVCGLDFYRGFYDRFVSRDIRGRIFSRWYPYIREEETKRLLIQQVPLPVRSCWNGAAVFSAQPVIQHNLTFSGSLNNQNDSRCGNPRSECHMLALSFRKYNYTRIWINPKILISYDSTHLKLQKLIHQHFRPFFGFFNDILMHWFQKPWLDDDDACPQLPMLCC
;
A
#
# COMPACT_ATOMS: atom_id res chain seq x y z
N MET A 1 -22.96 43.53 13.82
CA MET A 1 -23.15 42.11 14.18
C MET A 1 -22.15 41.22 13.42
N GLU A 2 -21.99 41.40 12.10
CA GLU A 2 -20.99 40.68 11.29
C GLU A 2 -19.53 40.98 11.68
N THR A 3 -19.21 42.24 12.02
CA THR A 3 -17.86 42.66 12.44
C THR A 3 -17.41 42.01 13.75
N THR A 4 -18.34 41.80 14.68
CA THR A 4 -18.08 41.16 15.98
C THR A 4 -17.85 39.65 15.84
N ILE A 5 -18.58 39.00 14.93
CA ILE A 5 -18.43 37.57 14.63
C ILE A 5 -17.10 37.30 13.92
N CYS A 6 -16.70 38.15 12.98
CA CYS A 6 -15.41 38.03 12.30
C CYS A 6 -14.24 38.22 13.28
N ALA A 7 -14.33 39.18 14.19
CA ALA A 7 -13.33 39.38 15.24
C ALA A 7 -13.22 38.17 16.19
N LEU A 8 -14.34 37.61 16.63
CA LEU A 8 -14.36 36.41 17.48
C LEU A 8 -13.80 35.17 16.76
N PHE A 9 -14.08 35.01 15.47
CA PHE A 9 -13.53 33.91 14.67
C PHE A 9 -12.01 34.04 14.47
N THR A 10 -11.52 35.28 14.27
CA THR A 10 -10.09 35.54 14.10
C THR A 10 -9.32 35.33 15.40
N ILE A 11 -9.91 35.71 16.55
CA ILE A 11 -9.36 35.46 17.88
C ILE A 11 -9.39 33.96 18.21
N PHE A 12 -10.45 33.25 17.86
CA PHE A 12 -10.52 31.79 18.02
C PHE A 12 -9.46 31.07 17.18
N LEU A 13 -9.30 31.47 15.92
CA LEU A 13 -8.31 30.85 15.04
C LEU A 13 -6.88 31.15 15.51
N SER A 14 -6.59 32.38 15.96
CA SER A 14 -5.27 32.75 16.46
C SER A 14 -4.92 32.07 17.78
N THR A 15 -5.89 31.89 18.68
CA THR A 15 -5.69 31.17 19.95
C THR A 15 -5.51 29.67 19.73
N VAL A 16 -6.24 29.05 18.79
CA VAL A 16 -6.03 27.65 18.40
C VAL A 16 -4.64 27.46 17.78
N ILE A 17 -4.22 28.33 16.86
CA ILE A 17 -2.88 28.26 16.25
C ILE A 17 -1.78 28.43 17.31
N CYS A 18 -1.94 29.38 18.23
CA CYS A 18 -0.97 29.63 19.30
C CYS A 18 -0.87 28.44 20.27
N CYS A 19 -2.00 27.87 20.69
CA CYS A 19 -2.02 26.65 21.50
C CYS A 19 -1.35 25.47 20.77
N MET A 20 -1.53 25.32 19.45
CA MET A 20 -0.89 24.26 18.67
C MET A 20 0.62 24.44 18.56
N ILE A 21 1.11 25.68 18.42
CA ILE A 21 2.54 25.99 18.41
C ILE A 21 3.16 25.70 19.79
N VAL A 22 2.49 26.09 20.87
CA VAL A 22 2.94 25.82 22.24
C VAL A 22 2.92 24.32 22.55
N LEU A 23 1.90 23.58 22.11
CA LEU A 23 1.85 22.11 22.24
C LEU A 23 2.98 21.44 21.43
N CYS A 24 3.26 21.91 20.22
CA CYS A 24 4.38 21.43 19.40
C CYS A 24 5.74 21.67 20.07
N HIS A 25 5.92 22.80 20.76
CA HIS A 25 7.15 23.07 21.51
C HIS A 25 7.25 22.27 22.81
N LEU A 26 6.13 21.96 23.47
CA LEU A 26 6.11 21.13 24.68
C LEU A 26 6.25 19.62 24.40
N VAL A 27 5.81 19.17 23.22
CA VAL A 27 5.94 17.76 22.76
C VAL A 27 7.26 17.52 22.02
N GLY A 28 8.02 18.57 21.73
CA GLY A 28 9.34 18.49 21.12
C GLY A 28 10.42 18.10 22.13
N LEU A 29 10.56 16.80 22.41
CA LEU A 29 11.82 16.07 22.67
C LEU A 29 11.49 14.63 23.14
N GLU A 30 10.95 13.81 22.26
CA GLU A 30 11.20 12.37 22.32
C GLU A 30 11.89 11.98 21.03
N THR A 31 13.21 11.96 21.06
CA THR A 31 14.01 11.17 20.13
C THR A 31 13.58 9.72 20.35
N GLU A 32 12.87 9.13 19.38
CA GLU A 32 12.59 7.70 19.39
C GLU A 32 13.93 6.96 19.54
N ALA A 33 14.16 6.40 20.72
CA ALA A 33 15.26 5.50 20.95
C ALA A 33 15.09 4.34 19.96
N VAL A 34 16.04 4.20 19.03
CA VAL A 34 16.18 3.04 18.16
C VAL A 34 16.46 1.85 19.08
N SER A 35 15.39 1.22 19.57
CA SER A 35 15.46 -0.01 20.33
C SER A 35 16.19 -1.04 19.48
N SER A 36 17.31 -1.54 20.00
CA SER A 36 18.07 -2.62 19.40
C SER A 36 17.23 -3.90 19.43
N TYR A 37 16.34 -4.06 18.45
CA TYR A 37 15.59 -5.30 18.25
C TYR A 37 16.58 -6.41 17.88
N ARG A 38 16.90 -7.26 18.86
CA ARG A 38 17.58 -8.53 18.60
C ARG A 38 16.57 -9.49 17.96
N PHE A 39 16.77 -9.78 16.69
CA PHE A 39 15.98 -10.75 15.94
C PHE A 39 16.22 -12.17 16.47
N PRO A 40 15.17 -12.95 16.78
CA PRO A 40 15.34 -14.37 17.08
C PRO A 40 15.81 -15.11 15.82
N THR A 41 17.00 -15.71 15.86
CA THR A 41 17.62 -16.42 14.73
C THR A 41 17.31 -17.91 14.71
N ASN A 42 16.12 -18.34 15.15
CA ASN A 42 15.74 -19.75 15.11
C ASN A 42 14.29 -19.90 14.62
N GLY A 43 14.15 -20.11 13.31
CA GLY A 43 12.88 -20.36 12.63
C GLY A 43 13.15 -20.59 11.15
N THR A 44 12.33 -21.42 10.51
CA THR A 44 12.36 -21.70 9.07
C THR A 44 12.70 -20.48 8.23
N LYS A 45 13.75 -20.57 7.38
CA LYS A 45 14.21 -19.45 6.54
C LYS A 45 13.06 -18.97 5.64
N VAL A 46 12.55 -17.76 5.91
CA VAL A 46 11.54 -17.09 5.08
C VAL A 46 12.23 -16.50 3.84
N GLY A 47 11.68 -16.77 2.66
CA GLY A 47 12.10 -16.16 1.41
C GLY A 47 11.27 -14.91 1.09
N TYR A 48 11.87 -13.94 0.41
CA TYR A 48 11.20 -12.72 -0.02
C TYR A 48 11.29 -12.56 -1.54
N PHE A 49 10.14 -12.42 -2.20
CA PHE A 49 10.03 -12.12 -3.62
C PHE A 49 9.50 -10.70 -3.78
N ILE A 50 10.38 -9.75 -4.10
CA ILE A 50 9.99 -8.36 -4.33
C ILE A 50 9.56 -8.24 -5.79
N ALA A 51 8.34 -7.81 -6.03
CA ALA A 51 7.78 -7.58 -7.36
C ALA A 51 7.46 -6.10 -7.54
N ALA A 52 7.74 -5.54 -8.72
CA ALA A 52 7.28 -4.22 -9.08
C ALA A 52 6.91 -4.14 -10.56
N ASN A 53 5.96 -3.26 -10.89
CA ASN A 53 5.71 -2.84 -12.26
C ASN A 53 5.86 -1.33 -12.40
N LEU A 54 6.52 -0.89 -13.47
CA LEU A 54 6.87 0.53 -13.67
C LEU A 54 6.51 0.99 -15.08
N LEU A 55 6.04 2.24 -15.18
CA LEU A 55 5.75 2.92 -16.44
C LEU A 55 5.98 4.42 -16.24
N ASN A 56 6.91 5.00 -17.01
CA ASN A 56 7.27 6.41 -16.92
C ASN A 56 7.52 6.89 -15.48
N SER A 57 8.31 6.11 -14.74
CA SER A 57 8.58 6.31 -13.31
C SER A 57 9.92 7.01 -13.07
N GLU A 58 10.43 7.85 -13.99
CA GLU A 58 11.69 8.58 -13.82
C GLU A 58 11.74 9.38 -12.52
N ASP A 59 10.61 9.95 -12.09
CA ASP A 59 10.51 10.85 -10.94
C ASP A 59 10.80 10.20 -9.58
N ILE A 60 10.68 8.86 -9.46
CA ILE A 60 11.03 8.13 -8.23
C ILE A 60 12.49 7.66 -8.20
N PHE A 61 13.22 7.82 -9.30
CA PHE A 61 14.64 7.53 -9.39
C PHE A 61 15.49 8.78 -9.07
N PRO A 62 16.72 8.62 -8.56
CA PRO A 62 17.44 7.37 -8.26
C PRO A 62 17.07 6.73 -6.92
N GLN A 63 16.22 7.36 -6.11
CA GLN A 63 15.91 6.90 -4.76
C GLN A 63 15.35 5.48 -4.73
N PHE A 64 14.42 5.13 -5.63
CA PHE A 64 13.87 3.78 -5.74
C PHE A 64 14.96 2.71 -5.85
N SER A 65 16.03 2.95 -6.63
CA SER A 65 17.15 2.02 -6.77
C SER A 65 17.91 1.81 -5.47
N HIS A 66 18.13 2.87 -4.69
CA HIS A 66 18.83 2.77 -3.41
C HIS A 66 17.98 1.99 -2.39
N GLU A 67 16.71 2.37 -2.29
CA GLU A 67 15.79 1.84 -1.28
C GLU A 67 15.43 0.37 -1.53
N ILE A 68 15.28 -0.07 -2.79
CA ILE A 68 14.99 -1.48 -3.07
C ILE A 68 16.20 -2.40 -2.74
N VAL A 69 17.42 -1.92 -2.96
CA VAL A 69 18.67 -2.62 -2.58
C VAL A 69 18.80 -2.67 -1.05
N GLN A 70 18.49 -1.56 -0.37
CA GLN A 70 18.50 -1.49 1.09
C GLN A 70 17.46 -2.43 1.70
N LEU A 71 16.23 -2.44 1.17
CA LEU A 71 15.16 -3.34 1.61
C LEU A 71 15.58 -4.81 1.50
N ALA A 72 16.14 -5.22 0.34
CA ALA A 72 16.64 -6.58 0.15
C ALA A 72 17.75 -6.93 1.16
N THR A 73 18.60 -5.96 1.51
CA THR A 73 19.65 -6.14 2.53
C THR A 73 19.03 -6.33 3.93
N MET A 74 18.03 -5.52 4.30
CA MET A 74 17.35 -5.56 5.60
C MET A 74 16.56 -6.85 5.84
N LEU A 75 15.97 -7.44 4.79
CA LEU A 75 15.06 -8.58 4.92
C LEU A 75 15.73 -9.89 5.32
N GLY A 76 17.04 -10.07 5.11
CA GLY A 76 17.70 -11.28 5.62
C GLY A 76 18.98 -11.73 4.94
N ARG A 77 19.81 -10.78 4.45
CA ARG A 77 20.99 -11.00 3.58
C ARG A 77 20.56 -11.49 2.19
N THR A 78 21.27 -11.03 1.16
CA THR A 78 20.87 -11.04 -0.26
C THR A 78 20.49 -12.42 -0.84
N SER A 79 20.89 -13.52 -0.18
CA SER A 79 20.60 -14.90 -0.60
C SER A 79 19.15 -15.35 -0.44
N HIS A 80 18.31 -14.64 0.33
CA HIS A 80 16.91 -15.01 0.57
C HIS A 80 15.93 -14.05 -0.12
N THR A 81 16.42 -13.20 -1.02
CA THR A 81 15.60 -12.19 -1.70
C THR A 81 15.78 -12.30 -3.21
N PHE A 82 14.65 -12.33 -3.91
CA PHE A 82 14.60 -12.22 -5.36
C PHE A 82 13.84 -10.95 -5.75
N ILE A 83 14.38 -10.17 -6.68
CA ILE A 83 13.74 -8.94 -7.17
C ILE A 83 13.26 -9.14 -8.62
N SER A 84 11.97 -8.97 -8.86
CA SER A 84 11.35 -9.03 -10.17
C SER A 84 10.75 -7.67 -10.53
N ILE A 85 11.25 -7.01 -11.57
CA ILE A 85 10.70 -5.74 -12.04
C ILE A 85 10.29 -5.91 -13.50
N TYR A 86 9.05 -5.56 -13.79
CA TYR A 86 8.53 -5.51 -15.14
C TYR A 86 8.18 -4.08 -15.52
N GLU A 87 8.88 -3.55 -16.52
CA GLU A 87 8.68 -2.22 -17.04
C GLU A 87 7.95 -2.33 -18.39
N ASN A 88 6.83 -1.61 -18.54
CA ASN A 88 5.86 -1.84 -19.61
C ASN A 88 5.76 -0.74 -20.68
N GLY A 89 6.89 -0.25 -21.18
CA GLY A 89 6.93 0.62 -22.37
C GLY A 89 7.21 2.10 -22.11
N SER A 90 8.00 2.42 -21.09
CA SER A 90 8.37 3.77 -20.66
C SER A 90 9.10 4.51 -21.78
N ARG A 91 8.78 5.81 -21.87
CA ARG A 91 9.33 6.77 -22.84
C ARG A 91 10.32 7.75 -22.22
N ASP A 92 10.36 7.81 -20.90
CA ASP A 92 11.28 8.61 -20.10
C ASP A 92 12.59 7.85 -19.80
N LYS A 93 13.39 8.33 -18.83
CA LYS A 93 14.66 7.67 -18.47
C LYS A 93 14.50 6.43 -17.57
N THR A 94 13.28 5.95 -17.27
CA THR A 94 13.05 4.76 -16.41
C THR A 94 13.90 3.56 -16.83
N LYS A 95 13.94 3.24 -18.13
CA LYS A 95 14.73 2.12 -18.66
C LYS A 95 16.23 2.26 -18.37
N LYS A 96 16.76 3.48 -18.44
CA LYS A 96 18.17 3.77 -18.13
C LYS A 96 18.45 3.58 -16.63
N PHE A 97 17.55 4.02 -15.77
CA PHE A 97 17.70 3.79 -14.32
C PHE A 97 17.61 2.30 -13.95
N LEU A 98 16.76 1.52 -14.61
CA LEU A 98 16.67 0.08 -14.42
C LEU A 98 17.94 -0.68 -14.86
N GLN A 99 18.61 -0.21 -15.92
CA GLN A 99 19.93 -0.72 -16.29
C GLN A 99 20.99 -0.45 -15.22
N LEU A 100 20.97 0.74 -14.60
CA LEU A 100 21.87 1.07 -13.49
C LEU A 100 21.55 0.22 -12.25
N LEU A 101 20.27 0.06 -11.92
CA LEU A 101 19.82 -0.82 -10.83
C LEU A 101 20.30 -2.27 -11.04
N SER A 102 20.23 -2.78 -12.28
CA SER A 102 20.71 -4.13 -12.60
C SER A 102 22.20 -4.32 -12.24
N LYS A 103 23.04 -3.30 -12.49
CA LYS A 103 24.46 -3.31 -12.09
C LYS A 103 24.60 -3.34 -10.58
N MET A 104 23.88 -2.46 -9.87
CA MET A 104 23.89 -2.41 -8.40
C MET A 104 23.47 -3.74 -7.77
N LEU A 105 22.43 -4.39 -8.29
CA LEU A 105 21.96 -5.69 -7.82
C LEU A 105 22.99 -6.80 -8.04
N THR A 106 23.65 -6.78 -9.21
CA THR A 106 24.73 -7.73 -9.55
C THR A 106 25.91 -7.55 -8.60
N GLU A 107 26.38 -6.31 -8.38
CA GLU A 107 27.47 -5.99 -7.46
C GLU A 107 27.18 -6.43 -6.01
N LYS A 108 25.90 -6.38 -5.61
CA LYS A 108 25.45 -6.81 -4.27
C LYS A 108 25.10 -8.29 -4.19
N ASN A 109 25.26 -9.07 -5.27
CA ASN A 109 24.86 -10.48 -5.33
C ASN A 109 23.39 -10.71 -4.91
N ILE A 110 22.49 -9.83 -5.34
CA ILE A 110 21.04 -9.98 -5.16
C ILE A 110 20.49 -10.65 -6.41
N ALA A 111 19.70 -11.72 -6.25
CA ALA A 111 19.07 -12.38 -7.39
C ALA A 111 17.95 -11.49 -7.96
N TYR A 112 17.91 -11.31 -9.29
CA TYR A 112 16.90 -10.47 -9.90
C TYR A 112 16.52 -10.88 -11.33
N LYS A 113 15.36 -10.38 -11.77
CA LYS A 113 14.93 -10.33 -13.17
C LYS A 113 14.30 -8.97 -13.43
N ILE A 114 14.96 -8.17 -14.27
CA ILE A 114 14.40 -6.90 -14.75
C ILE A 114 14.08 -7.09 -16.23
N VAL A 115 12.85 -6.78 -16.62
CA VAL A 115 12.37 -6.83 -18.00
C VAL A 115 11.89 -5.44 -18.39
N CYS A 116 12.48 -4.86 -19.43
CA CYS A 116 12.01 -3.63 -20.03
C CYS A 116 11.37 -3.96 -21.38
N ASP A 117 10.04 -3.97 -21.44
CA ASP A 117 9.31 -4.33 -22.65
C ASP A 117 9.11 -3.09 -23.55
N SER A 118 8.96 -3.34 -24.85
CA SER A 118 8.46 -2.37 -25.83
C SER A 118 6.94 -2.42 -25.95
N ALA A 119 6.26 -3.31 -25.22
CA ALA A 119 4.84 -3.61 -25.34
C ALA A 119 3.95 -2.35 -25.41
N SER A 120 3.23 -2.23 -26.54
CA SER A 120 2.00 -1.45 -26.65
C SER A 120 0.83 -2.41 -26.46
N PHE A 121 0.05 -2.23 -25.39
CA PHE A 121 -1.27 -2.86 -25.33
C PHE A 121 -2.16 -2.25 -26.41
N SER A 122 -3.01 -3.05 -27.06
CA SER A 122 -4.02 -2.49 -27.95
C SER A 122 -4.94 -1.55 -27.17
N ASN A 123 -5.44 -0.50 -27.83
CA ASN A 123 -6.32 0.48 -27.22
C ASN A 123 -7.65 -0.13 -26.74
N ASP A 124 -8.01 -1.31 -27.26
CA ASP A 124 -9.27 -2.01 -26.97
C ASP A 124 -9.26 -2.78 -25.64
N ILE A 125 -8.09 -2.92 -25.00
CA ILE A 125 -8.00 -3.59 -23.69
C ILE A 125 -8.31 -2.59 -22.57
N ASP A 126 -9.34 -2.92 -21.78
CA ASP A 126 -9.68 -2.16 -20.57
C ASP A 126 -8.49 -2.05 -19.59
N SER A 127 -8.43 -0.92 -18.89
CA SER A 127 -7.35 -0.55 -17.99
C SER A 127 -7.08 -1.58 -16.89
N ILE A 128 -8.12 -2.17 -16.30
CA ILE A 128 -7.99 -3.16 -15.23
C ILE A 128 -7.36 -4.45 -15.78
N LYS A 129 -7.82 -4.88 -16.95
CA LYS A 129 -7.26 -6.07 -17.61
C LYS A 129 -5.80 -5.85 -18.02
N ARG A 130 -5.46 -4.66 -18.49
CA ARG A 130 -4.07 -4.28 -18.79
C ARG A 130 -3.19 -4.34 -17.54
N LEU A 131 -3.60 -3.72 -16.43
CA LEU A 131 -2.86 -3.78 -15.17
C LEU A 131 -2.69 -5.21 -14.67
N ALA A 132 -3.73 -6.04 -14.77
CA ALA A 132 -3.67 -7.44 -14.39
C ALA A 132 -2.59 -8.21 -15.17
N LEU A 133 -2.53 -8.03 -16.50
CA LEU A 133 -1.51 -8.66 -17.34
C LEU A 133 -0.10 -8.17 -17.00
N VAL A 134 0.08 -6.88 -16.74
CA VAL A 134 1.37 -6.30 -16.35
C VAL A 134 1.84 -6.89 -15.01
N ARG A 135 0.97 -6.98 -14.01
CA ARG A 135 1.31 -7.55 -12.70
C ARG A 135 1.60 -9.06 -12.79
N ASP A 136 0.90 -9.78 -13.66
CA ASP A 136 1.20 -11.19 -13.94
C ASP A 136 2.59 -11.37 -14.53
N LYS A 137 3.05 -10.46 -15.40
CA LYS A 137 4.43 -10.46 -15.91
C LYS A 137 5.45 -10.20 -14.81
N ALA A 138 5.17 -9.28 -13.88
CA ALA A 138 6.02 -9.04 -12.71
C ALA A 138 6.10 -10.26 -11.78
N LEU A 139 5.03 -11.06 -11.67
CA LEU A 139 5.03 -12.30 -10.88
C LEU A 139 5.56 -13.54 -11.63
N ALA A 140 5.67 -13.49 -12.96
CA ALA A 140 6.05 -14.67 -13.75
C ALA A 140 7.33 -15.38 -13.24
N PRO A 141 8.42 -14.68 -12.84
CA PRO A 141 9.61 -15.34 -12.29
C PRO A 141 9.35 -16.20 -11.05
N LEU A 142 8.32 -15.90 -10.25
CA LEU A 142 7.95 -16.70 -9.07
C LEU A 142 7.65 -18.16 -9.46
N PHE A 143 6.88 -18.37 -10.53
CA PHE A 143 6.50 -19.71 -10.98
C PHE A 143 7.70 -20.51 -11.49
N PHE A 144 8.64 -19.84 -12.18
CA PHE A 144 9.90 -20.47 -12.59
C PHE A 144 10.76 -20.85 -11.39
N LEU A 145 10.94 -19.94 -10.43
CA LEU A 145 11.70 -20.25 -9.20
C LEU A 145 11.07 -21.42 -8.44
N HIS A 146 9.73 -21.51 -8.41
CA HIS A 146 9.04 -22.65 -7.82
C HIS A 146 9.35 -23.96 -8.56
N SER A 147 9.22 -23.98 -9.90
CA SER A 147 9.43 -25.20 -10.70
C SER A 147 10.84 -25.77 -10.59
N TYR A 148 11.83 -24.91 -10.31
CA TYR A 148 13.23 -25.31 -10.08
C TYR A 148 13.58 -25.53 -8.59
N ASN A 149 12.60 -25.56 -7.68
CA ASN A 149 12.81 -25.71 -6.23
C ASN A 149 13.73 -24.63 -5.62
N GLN A 150 13.71 -23.41 -6.17
CA GLN A 150 14.51 -22.27 -5.72
C GLN A 150 13.75 -21.32 -4.79
N LEU A 151 12.48 -21.61 -4.48
CA LEU A 151 11.71 -20.87 -3.48
C LEU A 151 11.75 -21.54 -2.11
N HIS A 152 11.85 -20.72 -1.08
CA HIS A 152 11.64 -21.19 0.29
C HIS A 152 10.17 -21.60 0.50
N LYS A 153 9.96 -22.64 1.31
CA LYS A 153 8.61 -23.12 1.68
C LYS A 153 7.72 -21.98 2.21
N GLN A 154 8.30 -21.08 2.99
CA GLN A 154 7.64 -19.87 3.44
C GLN A 154 8.18 -18.68 2.65
N THR A 155 7.59 -18.41 1.49
CA THR A 155 7.93 -17.23 0.67
C THR A 155 6.84 -16.18 0.79
N LYS A 156 7.23 -14.92 1.00
CA LYS A 156 6.35 -13.74 0.96
C LYS A 156 6.62 -12.95 -0.31
N ILE A 157 5.57 -12.58 -1.02
CA ILE A 157 5.62 -11.63 -2.14
C ILE A 157 5.46 -10.23 -1.55
N ILE A 158 6.38 -9.33 -1.89
CA ILE A 158 6.32 -7.90 -1.57
C ILE A 158 6.08 -7.20 -2.90
N PHE A 159 4.84 -6.82 -3.18
CA PHE A 159 4.50 -6.14 -4.43
C PHE A 159 4.47 -4.64 -4.20
N LEU A 160 5.26 -3.91 -4.97
CA LEU A 160 5.38 -2.45 -4.96
C LEU A 160 4.81 -1.87 -6.26
N ASN A 161 3.98 -0.84 -6.15
CA ASN A 161 3.73 0.07 -7.27
C ASN A 161 4.94 1.02 -7.46
N ASP A 162 4.81 2.01 -8.35
CA ASP A 162 5.71 3.14 -8.58
C ASP A 162 5.65 4.21 -7.47
N ILE A 163 5.74 3.76 -6.21
CA ILE A 163 5.63 4.61 -5.03
C ILE A 163 6.95 5.32 -4.71
N TYR A 164 6.85 6.39 -3.92
CA TYR A 164 8.00 6.95 -3.22
C TYR A 164 8.45 5.95 -2.14
N LEU A 165 9.45 5.14 -2.48
CA LEU A 165 9.88 3.99 -1.68
C LEU A 165 10.69 4.43 -0.45
N ASP A 166 10.35 3.87 0.70
CA ASP A 166 11.10 3.95 1.96
C ASP A 166 11.30 2.51 2.46
N SER A 167 12.54 2.04 2.42
CA SER A 167 12.89 0.65 2.74
C SER A 167 12.55 0.28 4.18
N LEU A 168 12.64 1.22 5.13
CA LEU A 168 12.30 0.99 6.53
C LEU A 168 10.80 0.82 6.70
N GLU A 169 9.99 1.63 6.02
CA GLU A 169 8.53 1.50 6.06
C GLU A 169 8.05 0.19 5.43
N ILE A 170 8.59 -0.20 4.28
CA ILE A 170 8.24 -1.50 3.68
C ILE A 170 8.74 -2.67 4.53
N TYR A 171 9.92 -2.56 5.14
CA TYR A 171 10.38 -3.56 6.10
C TYR A 171 9.42 -3.70 7.29
N ARG A 172 8.97 -2.58 7.88
CA ARG A 172 7.98 -2.57 8.96
C ARG A 172 6.64 -3.16 8.50
N LEU A 173 6.22 -2.91 7.27
CA LEU A 173 5.04 -3.53 6.66
C LEU A 173 5.20 -5.06 6.61
N VAL A 174 6.34 -5.57 6.12
CA VAL A 174 6.64 -7.01 6.09
C VAL A 174 6.57 -7.59 7.51
N LYS A 175 7.19 -6.94 8.50
CA LYS A 175 7.22 -7.42 9.89
C LYS A 175 5.90 -7.26 10.65
N THR A 176 4.85 -6.73 10.02
CA THR A 176 3.52 -6.61 10.64
C THR A 176 3.08 -7.95 11.23
N ARG A 177 2.59 -7.94 12.47
CA ARG A 177 2.11 -9.14 13.19
C ARG A 177 3.13 -10.30 13.17
N ALA A 178 4.43 -9.99 13.25
CA ALA A 178 5.51 -10.98 13.18
C ALA A 178 5.40 -11.90 11.95
N GLU A 179 5.02 -11.34 10.80
CA GLU A 179 4.81 -12.04 9.52
C GLU A 179 3.66 -13.08 9.53
N ASN A 180 2.87 -13.14 10.60
CA ASN A 180 1.72 -14.02 10.76
C ASN A 180 0.44 -13.39 10.16
N TYR A 181 0.42 -13.34 8.83
CA TYR A 181 -0.70 -12.90 8.00
C TYR A 181 -0.66 -13.66 6.66
N ASP A 182 -1.80 -13.69 5.97
CA ASP A 182 -1.86 -14.15 4.59
C ASP A 182 -1.61 -12.99 3.62
N TRP A 183 -2.03 -11.79 4.03
CA TRP A 183 -1.91 -10.55 3.26
C TRP A 183 -1.85 -9.35 4.21
N VAL A 184 -1.01 -8.36 3.91
CA VAL A 184 -0.97 -7.07 4.60
C VAL A 184 -0.64 -5.94 3.62
N CYS A 185 -1.19 -4.75 3.81
CA CYS A 185 -0.83 -3.57 3.05
C CYS A 185 -0.74 -2.33 3.96
N GLY A 186 -0.18 -1.23 3.44
CA GLY A 186 -0.20 0.08 4.10
C GLY A 186 -1.48 0.87 3.79
N LEU A 187 -1.44 2.17 4.09
CA LEU A 187 -2.45 3.15 3.65
C LEU A 187 -1.80 4.10 2.64
N ASP A 188 -2.42 4.29 1.48
CA ASP A 188 -1.90 5.20 0.46
C ASP A 188 -2.69 6.50 0.33
N PHE A 189 -1.96 7.57 0.01
CA PHE A 189 -2.50 8.90 0.04
C PHE A 189 -2.11 9.76 -1.16
N TYR A 190 -3.13 10.44 -1.66
CA TYR A 190 -3.03 11.56 -2.59
C TYR A 190 -4.16 12.56 -2.27
N ARG A 191 -3.81 13.63 -1.55
CA ARG A 191 -4.72 14.60 -0.88
C ARG A 191 -5.65 14.03 0.20
N GLY A 192 -6.06 12.77 0.07
CA GLY A 192 -6.80 11.95 1.05
C GLY A 192 -6.52 10.48 0.77
N PHE A 193 -7.25 9.57 1.41
CA PHE A 193 -7.09 8.14 1.14
C PHE A 193 -7.42 7.83 -0.32
N TYR A 194 -6.45 7.22 -1.02
CA TYR A 194 -6.46 7.16 -2.48
C TYR A 194 -7.07 5.86 -3.01
N ASP A 195 -6.52 4.69 -2.65
CA ASP A 195 -6.89 3.40 -3.24
C ASP A 195 -8.18 2.81 -2.65
N ARG A 196 -9.29 3.48 -2.95
CA ARG A 196 -10.64 3.07 -2.54
C ARG A 196 -11.16 1.88 -3.34
N PHE A 197 -10.67 1.65 -4.55
CA PHE A 197 -11.23 0.63 -5.44
C PHE A 197 -10.90 -0.78 -4.99
N VAL A 198 -9.78 -0.97 -4.28
CA VAL A 198 -9.42 -2.24 -3.64
C VAL A 198 -9.85 -2.36 -2.19
N SER A 199 -9.91 -1.24 -1.47
CA SER A 199 -9.96 -1.27 0.00
C SER A 199 -11.38 -1.53 0.46
N ARG A 200 -11.56 -2.63 1.21
CA ARG A 200 -12.86 -3.07 1.71
C ARG A 200 -12.76 -3.37 3.19
N ASP A 201 -13.65 -2.79 3.98
CA ASP A 201 -13.70 -3.07 5.42
C ASP A 201 -14.06 -4.54 5.68
N ILE A 202 -14.04 -4.96 6.95
CA ILE A 202 -14.32 -6.36 7.28
C ILE A 202 -15.74 -6.82 6.85
N ARG A 203 -16.68 -5.89 6.67
CA ARG A 203 -18.04 -6.13 6.16
C ARG A 203 -18.12 -6.10 4.64
N GLY A 204 -17.07 -5.68 3.95
CA GLY A 204 -17.02 -5.56 2.48
C GLY A 204 -17.40 -4.18 1.96
N ARG A 205 -17.51 -3.15 2.81
CA ARG A 205 -17.82 -1.79 2.39
C ARG A 205 -16.58 -1.05 1.92
N ILE A 206 -16.75 -0.16 0.94
CA ILE A 206 -15.67 0.67 0.41
C ILE A 206 -15.18 1.65 1.49
N PHE A 207 -13.86 1.83 1.59
CA PHE A 207 -13.29 2.85 2.46
C PHE A 207 -13.71 4.26 2.02
N SER A 208 -13.98 5.15 2.97
CA SER A 208 -14.16 6.57 2.68
C SER A 208 -12.80 7.24 2.41
N ARG A 209 -12.83 8.37 1.68
CA ARG A 209 -11.63 9.17 1.38
C ARG A 209 -11.03 9.81 2.64
N TRP A 210 -11.88 10.11 3.61
CA TRP A 210 -11.56 10.89 4.79
C TRP A 210 -11.49 10.01 6.01
N TYR A 211 -10.60 10.37 6.94
CA TYR A 211 -10.50 9.67 8.22
C TYR A 211 -11.88 9.66 8.90
N PRO A 212 -12.30 8.56 9.55
CA PRO A 212 -11.54 7.35 9.86
C PRO A 212 -11.54 6.27 8.76
N TYR A 213 -11.90 6.57 7.50
CA TYR A 213 -11.91 5.64 6.35
C TYR A 213 -12.91 4.47 6.45
N ILE A 214 -13.13 3.92 7.63
CA ILE A 214 -13.85 2.68 7.91
C ILE A 214 -15.04 3.01 8.80
N ARG A 215 -16.17 2.36 8.50
CA ARG A 215 -17.44 2.54 9.22
C ARG A 215 -17.62 1.52 10.34
N GLU A 216 -17.03 0.33 10.25
CA GLU A 216 -17.20 -0.73 11.24
C GLU A 216 -16.47 -0.37 12.54
N GLU A 217 -17.18 -0.37 13.66
CA GLU A 217 -16.71 0.26 14.90
C GLU A 217 -15.49 -0.42 15.52
N GLU A 218 -15.41 -1.74 15.50
CA GLU A 218 -14.28 -2.46 16.11
C GLU A 218 -12.97 -2.17 15.35
N THR A 219 -13.01 -2.31 14.03
CA THR A 219 -11.86 -2.03 13.15
C THR A 219 -11.53 -0.54 13.09
N LYS A 220 -12.51 0.36 13.22
CA LYS A 220 -12.29 1.80 13.39
C LYS A 220 -11.51 2.10 14.67
N ARG A 221 -11.82 1.45 15.79
CA ARG A 221 -11.05 1.60 17.03
C ARG A 221 -9.60 1.13 16.88
N LEU A 222 -9.38 0.01 16.19
CA LEU A 222 -8.02 -0.47 15.89
C LEU A 222 -7.23 0.52 15.02
N LEU A 223 -7.87 1.12 14.02
CA LEU A 223 -7.27 2.16 13.19
C LEU A 223 -6.84 3.37 14.03
N ILE A 224 -7.72 3.86 14.92
CA ILE A 224 -7.43 4.97 15.84
C ILE A 224 -6.24 4.63 16.74
N GLN A 225 -6.22 3.40 17.27
CA GLN A 225 -5.15 2.89 18.13
C GLN A 225 -3.85 2.54 17.39
N GLN A 226 -3.82 2.68 16.06
CA GLN A 226 -2.66 2.36 15.23
C GLN A 226 -2.24 0.89 15.32
N VAL A 227 -3.21 0.01 15.53
CA VAL A 227 -3.01 -1.44 15.56
C VAL A 227 -3.41 -2.01 14.20
N PRO A 228 -2.66 -2.99 13.66
CA PRO A 228 -3.06 -3.68 12.44
C PRO A 228 -4.50 -4.19 12.53
N LEU A 229 -5.32 -3.83 11.55
CA LEU A 229 -6.77 -4.06 11.56
C LEU A 229 -7.18 -5.02 10.44
N PRO A 230 -8.14 -5.94 10.70
CA PRO A 230 -8.58 -6.90 9.71
C PRO A 230 -9.46 -6.23 8.65
N VAL A 231 -9.28 -6.61 7.40
CA VAL A 231 -10.01 -6.06 6.25
C VAL A 231 -10.43 -7.18 5.29
N ARG A 232 -11.38 -6.87 4.40
CA ARG A 232 -11.77 -7.82 3.35
C ARG A 232 -10.76 -7.87 2.21
N SER A 233 -10.20 -6.72 1.82
CA SER A 233 -9.17 -6.60 0.79
C SER A 233 -8.46 -5.26 0.87
N CYS A 234 -7.22 -5.19 0.40
CA CYS A 234 -6.44 -3.97 0.31
C CYS A 234 -5.23 -4.13 -0.64
N TRP A 235 -4.64 -3.03 -1.14
CA TRP A 235 -3.43 -3.01 -1.97
C TRP A 235 -2.57 -1.79 -1.66
N ASN A 236 -3.10 -0.58 -1.90
CA ASN A 236 -2.62 0.68 -1.31
C ASN A 236 -1.14 0.97 -1.59
N GLY A 237 -0.73 0.85 -2.85
CA GLY A 237 0.63 1.13 -3.30
C GLY A 237 1.68 0.06 -2.95
N ALA A 238 1.54 -0.64 -1.82
CA ALA A 238 2.37 -1.79 -1.48
C ALA A 238 1.61 -2.84 -0.66
N ALA A 239 1.69 -4.09 -1.11
CA ALA A 239 1.10 -5.25 -0.46
C ALA A 239 2.12 -6.36 -0.24
N VAL A 240 2.05 -7.02 0.92
CA VAL A 240 2.85 -8.20 1.25
C VAL A 240 1.94 -9.38 1.49
N PHE A 241 2.11 -10.46 0.75
CA PHE A 241 1.23 -11.61 0.84
C PHE A 241 1.95 -12.94 0.64
N SER A 242 1.33 -14.03 1.08
CA SER A 242 1.92 -15.37 0.97
C SER A 242 1.99 -15.81 -0.50
N ALA A 243 3.15 -16.35 -0.91
CA ALA A 243 3.32 -16.95 -2.23
C ALA A 243 2.59 -18.30 -2.36
N GLN A 244 2.32 -18.98 -1.24
CA GLN A 244 1.73 -20.31 -1.22
C GLN A 244 0.43 -20.43 -2.02
N PRO A 245 -0.62 -19.61 -1.79
CA PRO A 245 -1.85 -19.69 -2.58
C PRO A 245 -1.64 -19.36 -4.06
N VAL A 246 -0.73 -18.43 -4.37
CA VAL A 246 -0.39 -18.04 -5.75
C VAL A 246 0.14 -19.22 -6.53
N ILE A 247 1.10 -19.94 -5.94
CA ILE A 247 1.76 -21.08 -6.58
C ILE A 247 0.85 -22.31 -6.60
N GLN A 248 0.24 -22.67 -5.46
CA GLN A 248 -0.54 -23.90 -5.31
C GLN A 248 -1.80 -23.92 -6.19
N HIS A 249 -2.42 -22.76 -6.40
CA HIS A 249 -3.66 -22.64 -7.17
C HIS A 249 -3.48 -21.89 -8.50
N ASN A 250 -2.22 -21.64 -8.89
CA ASN A 250 -1.87 -20.89 -10.10
C ASN A 250 -2.65 -19.56 -10.21
N LEU A 251 -2.72 -18.81 -9.09
CA LEU A 251 -3.47 -17.57 -9.06
C LEU A 251 -2.71 -16.48 -9.82
N THR A 252 -3.40 -15.88 -10.77
CA THR A 252 -2.95 -14.70 -11.51
C THR A 252 -3.93 -13.56 -11.29
N PHE A 253 -3.48 -12.33 -11.46
CA PHE A 253 -4.35 -11.15 -11.45
C PHE A 253 -5.38 -11.27 -12.58
N SER A 254 -4.95 -11.60 -13.80
CA SER A 254 -5.84 -11.70 -14.95
C SER A 254 -6.86 -12.84 -14.81
N GLY A 255 -6.44 -13.99 -14.30
CA GLY A 255 -7.33 -15.13 -14.04
C GLY A 255 -8.36 -14.82 -12.94
N SER A 256 -7.98 -14.01 -11.94
CA SER A 256 -8.87 -13.60 -10.86
C SER A 256 -10.00 -12.69 -11.34
N LEU A 257 -9.83 -11.95 -12.45
CA LEU A 257 -10.89 -11.10 -13.02
C LEU A 257 -12.13 -11.89 -13.45
N ASN A 258 -11.99 -13.18 -13.75
CA ASN A 258 -13.11 -14.03 -14.16
C ASN A 258 -14.01 -14.45 -12.98
N ASN A 259 -13.58 -14.22 -11.72
CA ASN A 259 -14.32 -14.61 -10.52
C ASN A 259 -15.37 -13.56 -10.10
N GLN A 260 -16.32 -13.21 -10.98
CA GLN A 260 -17.23 -12.07 -10.77
C GLN A 260 -18.36 -12.28 -9.73
N ASN A 261 -18.50 -13.48 -9.17
CA ASN A 261 -19.70 -13.91 -8.42
C ASN A 261 -19.85 -13.39 -6.97
N ASP A 262 -18.97 -12.54 -6.44
CA ASP A 262 -19.24 -11.90 -5.13
C ASP A 262 -20.19 -10.71 -5.32
N SER A 263 -21.50 -10.98 -5.31
CA SER A 263 -22.57 -10.00 -5.49
C SER A 263 -22.69 -8.98 -4.34
N ARG A 264 -21.95 -9.15 -3.25
CA ARG A 264 -21.95 -8.25 -2.08
C ARG A 264 -21.18 -6.95 -2.28
N CYS A 265 -20.48 -6.80 -3.40
CA CYS A 265 -19.70 -5.60 -3.71
C CYS A 265 -20.13 -5.08 -5.08
N GLY A 266 -20.88 -3.97 -5.09
CA GLY A 266 -21.11 -3.19 -6.31
C GLY A 266 -19.80 -2.79 -6.98
N ASN A 267 -19.85 -2.53 -8.29
CA ASN A 267 -18.74 -1.89 -9.00
C ASN A 267 -18.34 -0.58 -8.27
N PRO A 268 -17.06 -0.17 -8.24
CA PRO A 268 -15.95 -0.62 -9.08
C PRO A 268 -15.02 -1.61 -8.36
N ARG A 269 -14.30 -2.42 -9.15
CA ARG A 269 -13.35 -3.45 -8.69
C ARG A 269 -11.99 -3.25 -9.38
N SER A 270 -10.89 -3.51 -8.68
CA SER A 270 -9.55 -3.59 -9.29
C SER A 270 -9.10 -5.04 -9.43
N GLU A 271 -8.11 -5.30 -10.27
CA GLU A 271 -7.44 -6.60 -10.39
C GLU A 271 -6.85 -7.07 -9.05
N CYS A 272 -6.36 -6.13 -8.24
CA CYS A 272 -5.85 -6.40 -6.90
C CYS A 272 -6.97 -6.84 -5.93
N HIS A 273 -8.15 -6.23 -6.04
CA HIS A 273 -9.33 -6.66 -5.27
C HIS A 273 -9.71 -8.09 -5.62
N MET A 274 -9.74 -8.41 -6.92
CA MET A 274 -10.10 -9.74 -7.39
C MET A 274 -9.10 -10.80 -6.94
N LEU A 275 -7.79 -10.49 -6.94
CA LEU A 275 -6.78 -11.39 -6.41
C LEU A 275 -6.98 -11.65 -4.89
N ALA A 276 -7.25 -10.60 -4.11
CA ALA A 276 -7.53 -10.75 -2.68
C ALA A 276 -8.80 -11.60 -2.40
N LEU A 277 -9.83 -11.50 -3.25
CA LEU A 277 -11.01 -12.37 -3.18
C LEU A 277 -10.66 -13.83 -3.54
N SER A 278 -9.80 -14.06 -4.54
CA SER A 278 -9.29 -15.39 -4.86
C SER A 278 -8.57 -16.04 -3.67
N PHE A 279 -7.78 -15.29 -2.90
CA PHE A 279 -7.15 -15.79 -1.67
C PHE A 279 -8.19 -16.31 -0.66
N ARG A 280 -9.27 -15.53 -0.46
CA ARG A 280 -10.37 -15.91 0.44
C ARG A 280 -11.08 -17.19 0.01
N LYS A 281 -11.24 -17.43 -1.30
CA LYS A 281 -11.82 -18.68 -1.84
C LYS A 281 -11.05 -19.94 -1.38
N TYR A 282 -9.75 -19.79 -1.11
CA TYR A 282 -8.87 -20.87 -0.64
C TYR A 282 -8.56 -20.77 0.87
N ASN A 283 -9.41 -20.12 1.65
CA ASN A 283 -9.27 -19.95 3.11
C ASN A 283 -8.06 -19.13 3.59
N TYR A 284 -7.42 -18.34 2.71
CA TYR A 284 -6.42 -17.35 3.09
C TYR A 284 -7.10 -16.02 3.42
N THR A 285 -7.65 -15.92 4.63
CA THR A 285 -8.56 -14.83 5.04
C THR A 285 -7.93 -13.82 6.00
N ARG A 286 -6.69 -14.04 6.45
CA ARG A 286 -5.97 -13.16 7.39
C ARG A 286 -5.35 -11.99 6.64
N ILE A 287 -6.21 -11.09 6.19
CA ILE A 287 -5.88 -9.88 5.43
C ILE A 287 -5.96 -8.67 6.35
N TRP A 288 -4.88 -7.88 6.41
CA TRP A 288 -4.73 -6.78 7.36
C TRP A 288 -4.29 -5.49 6.67
N ILE A 289 -4.63 -4.35 7.26
CA ILE A 289 -3.95 -3.07 7.01
C ILE A 289 -3.05 -2.78 8.20
N ASN A 290 -1.82 -2.33 7.96
CA ASN A 290 -0.99 -1.71 8.98
C ASN A 290 -1.12 -0.17 8.90
N PRO A 291 -1.85 0.47 9.82
CA PRO A 291 -2.19 1.89 9.70
C PRO A 291 -1.03 2.83 10.03
N LYS A 292 0.10 2.30 10.52
CA LYS A 292 1.34 3.04 10.73
C LYS A 292 2.13 3.23 9.44
N ILE A 293 1.90 2.38 8.44
CA ILE A 293 2.62 2.43 7.18
C ILE A 293 1.85 3.32 6.22
N LEU A 294 2.43 4.49 5.93
CA LEU A 294 1.86 5.48 5.03
C LEU A 294 2.64 5.46 3.72
N ILE A 295 1.91 5.40 2.61
CA ILE A 295 2.46 5.28 1.26
C ILE A 295 1.98 6.47 0.44
N SER A 296 2.83 6.96 -0.44
CA SER A 296 2.47 7.95 -1.44
C SER A 296 3.33 7.79 -2.69
N TYR A 297 2.89 8.42 -3.77
CA TYR A 297 3.57 8.42 -5.07
C TYR A 297 4.58 9.58 -5.19
N ASP A 298 4.55 10.53 -4.24
CA ASP A 298 5.53 11.59 -4.14
C ASP A 298 5.87 11.96 -2.69
N SER A 299 7.03 12.58 -2.51
CA SER A 299 7.55 12.94 -1.19
C SER A 299 6.73 14.02 -0.48
N THR A 300 6.03 14.88 -1.22
CA THR A 300 5.28 16.01 -0.66
C THR A 300 4.05 15.49 0.07
N HIS A 301 3.25 14.67 -0.60
CA HIS A 301 2.08 14.04 0.01
C HIS A 301 2.47 13.09 1.14
N LEU A 302 3.58 12.34 1.02
CA LEU A 302 4.05 11.48 2.11
C LEU A 302 4.38 12.29 3.37
N LYS A 303 5.17 13.36 3.24
CA LYS A 303 5.54 14.24 4.37
C LYS A 303 4.32 14.89 5.00
N LEU A 304 3.40 15.39 4.18
CA LEU A 304 2.15 15.98 4.65
C LEU A 304 1.32 14.98 5.45
N GLN A 305 1.19 13.74 4.97
CA GLN A 305 0.40 12.73 5.66
C GLN A 305 1.09 12.26 6.94
N LYS A 306 2.41 12.08 6.95
CA LYS A 306 3.17 11.81 8.19
C LYS A 306 2.90 12.90 9.24
N LEU A 307 2.94 14.19 8.84
CA LEU A 307 2.62 15.31 9.73
C LEU A 307 1.17 15.27 10.25
N ILE A 308 0.20 15.07 9.36
CA ILE A 308 -1.23 14.99 9.69
C ILE A 308 -1.49 13.82 10.66
N HIS A 309 -0.99 12.64 10.35
CA HIS A 309 -1.18 11.43 11.14
C HIS A 309 -0.45 11.48 12.48
N GLN A 310 0.70 12.15 12.56
CA GLN A 310 1.45 12.30 13.81
C GLN A 310 0.79 13.31 14.76
N HIS A 311 0.38 14.48 14.25
CA HIS A 311 0.00 15.61 15.11
C HIS A 311 -1.50 15.87 15.20
N PHE A 312 -2.27 15.53 14.16
CA PHE A 312 -3.69 15.90 14.07
C PHE A 312 -4.64 14.70 14.21
N ARG A 313 -4.11 13.47 14.25
CA ARG A 313 -4.91 12.24 14.41
C ARG A 313 -5.84 12.23 15.64
N PRO A 314 -5.43 12.70 16.85
CA PRO A 314 -6.32 12.76 18.01
C PRO A 314 -7.51 13.71 17.78
N PHE A 315 -7.27 14.81 17.07
CA PHE A 315 -8.30 15.81 16.74
C PHE A 315 -9.26 15.31 15.66
N PHE A 316 -8.78 14.56 14.66
CA PHE A 316 -9.64 13.93 13.65
C PHE A 316 -10.48 12.77 14.17
N GLY A 317 -10.21 12.21 15.35
CA GLY A 317 -11.17 11.32 16.02
C GLY A 317 -12.33 12.13 16.60
N PHE A 318 -12.01 13.11 17.44
CA PHE A 318 -12.96 13.88 18.23
C PHE A 318 -13.82 14.87 17.41
N PHE A 319 -13.20 15.67 16.53
CA PHE A 319 -13.94 16.63 15.70
C PHE A 319 -14.81 15.94 14.65
N ASN A 320 -14.42 14.75 14.23
CA ASN A 320 -15.08 14.06 13.13
C ASN A 320 -16.35 13.36 13.60
N ASP A 321 -16.42 12.85 14.83
CA ASP A 321 -17.69 12.36 15.38
C ASP A 321 -18.74 13.49 15.49
N ILE A 322 -18.32 14.74 15.73
CA ILE A 322 -19.20 15.91 15.83
C ILE A 322 -19.54 16.50 14.45
N LEU A 323 -18.53 16.72 13.59
CA LEU A 323 -18.71 17.27 12.25
C LEU A 323 -19.33 16.27 11.28
N MET A 324 -18.94 15.00 11.28
CA MET A 324 -19.46 14.01 10.33
C MET A 324 -20.92 13.65 10.63
N HIS A 325 -21.39 13.78 11.87
CA HIS A 325 -22.82 13.61 12.18
C HIS A 325 -23.69 14.66 11.46
N TRP A 326 -23.14 15.87 11.23
CA TRP A 326 -23.83 16.98 10.56
C TRP A 326 -23.51 17.10 9.06
N PHE A 327 -22.27 16.85 8.66
CA PHE A 327 -21.81 17.05 7.27
C PHE A 327 -21.80 15.77 6.42
N GLN A 328 -21.79 14.57 7.03
CA GLN A 328 -21.72 13.30 6.30
C GLN A 328 -23.02 12.49 6.26
N LYS A 329 -24.12 12.97 6.84
CA LYS A 329 -25.42 12.30 6.73
C LYS A 329 -25.81 11.96 5.27
N PRO A 330 -25.60 12.85 4.28
CA PRO A 330 -25.85 12.52 2.87
C PRO A 330 -24.90 11.47 2.26
N TRP A 331 -23.71 11.26 2.84
CA TRP A 331 -22.66 10.36 2.33
C TRP A 331 -22.64 8.99 3.01
N LEU A 332 -23.32 8.89 4.15
CA LEU A 332 -23.60 7.63 4.86
C LEU A 332 -24.71 6.85 4.17
N ASP A 333 -25.62 7.55 3.47
CA ASP A 333 -26.75 7.00 2.71
C ASP A 333 -26.40 6.65 1.24
N ASP A 334 -25.19 6.96 0.76
CA ASP A 334 -24.64 6.42 -0.49
C ASP A 334 -24.21 4.95 -0.27
N ASP A 335 -25.21 4.11 -0.04
CA ASP A 335 -25.13 2.70 -0.38
C ASP A 335 -25.28 2.55 -1.91
N ASP A 336 -24.46 1.68 -2.48
CA ASP A 336 -24.59 1.04 -3.81
C ASP A 336 -24.28 1.81 -5.11
N ALA A 337 -24.18 3.14 -5.12
CA ALA A 337 -23.79 3.85 -6.35
C ALA A 337 -22.26 3.97 -6.46
N CYS A 338 -21.66 3.12 -7.29
CA CYS A 338 -20.37 3.36 -7.92
C CYS A 338 -20.31 4.81 -8.44
N PRO A 339 -19.51 5.74 -7.90
CA PRO A 339 -19.29 6.98 -8.61
C PRO A 339 -18.52 6.59 -9.89
N GLN A 340 -19.13 6.85 -11.05
CA GLN A 340 -18.40 6.89 -12.32
C GLN A 340 -17.43 8.07 -12.25
N LEU A 341 -16.34 7.89 -11.50
CA LEU A 341 -15.22 8.81 -11.60
C LEU A 341 -14.58 8.55 -12.96
N PRO A 342 -14.33 9.60 -13.77
CA PRO A 342 -13.49 9.44 -14.94
C PRO A 342 -12.18 8.82 -14.46
N MET A 343 -11.78 7.71 -15.09
CA MET A 343 -10.48 7.10 -14.90
C MET A 343 -9.43 8.20 -14.90
N LEU A 344 -8.94 8.58 -13.73
CA LEU A 344 -7.85 9.52 -13.62
C LEU A 344 -6.61 8.75 -14.05
N CYS A 345 -6.32 8.97 -15.32
CA CYS A 345 -5.06 8.91 -16.05
C CYS A 345 -3.90 8.18 -15.37
N CYS A 346 -3.41 7.18 -16.12
CA CYS A 346 -2.03 6.76 -16.34
C CYS A 346 -1.08 6.72 -15.14
#